data_AF-F4PKH1-F1
#
_entry.id   AF-F4PKH1-F1
#
_cell.length_a   1.000
_cell.length_b   1.000
_cell.length_c   1.000
_cell.angle_alpha   90.00
_cell.angle_beta   90.00
_cell.angle_gamma   90.00
#
_symmetry.space_group_name_H-M   'P 1'
#
loop_
_entity.id
_entity.type
_entity.pdbx_description
1 polymer ?
#
loop_
_entity_poly.entity_id
_entity_poly.type
_entity_poly.pdbx_seq_one_letter_code
_entity_poly.pdbx_strand_id
1 'polypeptide(L)'
;MEEVRRAINRRLADGETQTTLAIAYNVSNATISRLVNNQIGRSHKLLAAHNRIIEGQERERQERERQERERQERERQERERQEREQQEREKEEREKHEREQQEREKEERQPKTAKNNTPSITIGIPARGPKGSDYDHRTIQSITGLPTTPLVYGGSEKVEKYNKIFKETQRMMVTQIPIPPVAWVDTKQEELSCIVMPGRSKQQENCEERAAQENQIIQRALIIGQPLFGICAASWRIWCGLHRRDLRSDFGNTLSNIKISLVHTKHKTALQATTLLNSIENRNPGADPKQWLVDIRSLKKLLPRTADFKNQIRLLLQIIKHLQFSDSKFLQIVKGHNSRRMMCMNSLGTKVIYNKSVHPIEMVKDSLTKQLMESTKVQQGKVVMTEIDPKDLEVNSVHWRAVSLSNRYLGPNCPGGVEVSAIAPKDGCIESFSSTLGCPIVGVQWHPEATNHDEQEQKFNRLMIKRFVKQCGQSFSLKRSLLKQIPKQVY
;
A
#
# COMPACT_ATOMS: atom_id res chain seq x y z
N MET A 1 76.11 53.19 -62.66
CA MET A 1 75.11 53.19 -63.76
C MET A 1 73.82 53.90 -63.37
N GLU A 2 73.17 53.57 -62.25
CA GLU A 2 71.90 54.22 -61.84
C GLU A 2 72.03 55.73 -61.57
N GLU A 3 73.16 56.18 -61.03
CA GLU A 3 73.43 57.61 -60.78
C GLU A 3 73.68 58.39 -62.07
N VAL A 4 74.46 57.81 -63.00
CA VAL A 4 74.68 58.36 -64.35
C VAL A 4 73.34 58.50 -65.07
N ARG A 5 72.46 57.50 -64.93
CA ARG A 5 71.11 57.53 -65.49
C ARG A 5 70.22 58.62 -64.86
N ARG A 6 70.26 58.79 -63.53
CA ARG A 6 69.53 59.88 -62.84
C ARG A 6 70.05 61.26 -63.23
N ALA A 7 71.35 61.40 -63.50
CA ALA A 7 71.94 62.64 -63.99
C ALA A 7 71.48 62.95 -65.42
N ILE A 8 71.52 61.95 -66.32
CA ILE A 8 71.03 62.07 -67.70
C ILE A 8 69.55 62.48 -67.73
N ASN A 9 68.69 61.83 -66.94
CA ASN A 9 67.25 62.14 -66.92
C ASN A 9 66.94 63.55 -66.40
N ARG A 10 67.70 64.05 -65.42
CA ARG A 10 67.53 65.43 -64.93
C ARG A 10 67.91 66.44 -66.00
N ARG A 11 69.06 66.26 -66.64
CA ARG A 11 69.51 67.17 -67.70
C ARG A 11 68.61 67.16 -68.94
N LEU A 12 68.04 66.00 -69.29
CA LEU A 12 66.99 65.92 -70.32
C LEU A 12 65.73 66.70 -69.91
N ALA A 13 65.30 66.62 -68.65
CA ALA A 13 64.16 67.38 -68.14
C ALA A 13 64.44 68.89 -68.12
N ASP A 14 65.70 69.28 -67.92
CA ASP A 14 66.17 70.67 -67.98
C ASP A 14 66.35 71.20 -69.42
N GLY A 15 66.03 70.37 -70.44
CA GLY A 15 65.96 70.77 -71.85
C GLY A 15 67.23 70.49 -72.67
N GLU A 16 68.24 69.82 -72.12
CA GLU A 16 69.40 69.42 -72.91
C GLU A 16 69.03 68.35 -73.94
N THR A 17 69.60 68.44 -75.14
CA THR A 17 69.34 67.43 -76.18
C THR A 17 70.11 66.14 -75.91
N GLN A 18 69.58 65.02 -76.39
CA GLN A 18 70.25 63.71 -76.28
C GLN A 18 71.66 63.72 -76.88
N THR A 19 71.86 64.49 -77.96
CA THR A 19 73.16 64.68 -78.62
C THR A 19 74.16 65.39 -77.72
N THR A 20 73.73 66.43 -77.00
CA THR A 20 74.58 67.16 -76.04
C THR A 20 75.04 66.24 -74.90
N LEU A 21 74.15 65.37 -74.42
CA LEU A 21 74.45 64.43 -73.35
C LEU A 21 75.31 63.25 -73.82
N ALA A 22 75.08 62.76 -75.03
CA ALA A 22 75.92 61.74 -75.65
C ALA A 22 77.39 62.20 -75.74
N ILE A 23 77.62 63.45 -76.14
CA ILE A 23 78.94 64.07 -76.17
C ILE A 23 79.52 64.20 -74.75
N ALA A 24 78.75 64.77 -73.81
CA ALA A 24 79.22 65.04 -72.45
C ALA A 24 79.65 63.78 -71.67
N TYR A 25 79.03 62.63 -71.97
CA TYR A 25 79.34 61.35 -71.33
C TYR A 25 80.15 60.41 -72.24
N ASN A 26 80.59 60.89 -73.42
CA ASN A 26 81.34 60.13 -74.42
C ASN A 26 80.68 58.77 -74.79
N VAL A 27 79.37 58.79 -75.02
CA VAL A 27 78.57 57.62 -75.42
C VAL A 27 77.74 57.93 -76.67
N SER A 28 77.28 56.90 -77.39
CA SER A 28 76.43 57.13 -78.55
C SER A 28 75.01 57.55 -78.18
N ASN A 29 74.35 58.31 -79.06
CA ASN A 29 72.93 58.66 -78.93
C ASN A 29 72.01 57.44 -78.74
N ALA A 30 72.37 56.30 -79.33
CA ALA A 30 71.63 55.04 -79.16
C ALA A 30 71.70 54.52 -77.71
N THR A 31 72.84 54.71 -77.03
CA THR A 31 73.02 54.34 -75.62
C THR A 31 72.18 55.22 -74.70
N ILE A 32 72.13 56.54 -74.95
CA ILE A 32 71.25 57.48 -74.23
C ILE A 32 69.78 57.08 -74.42
N SER A 33 69.34 56.80 -75.65
CA SER A 33 67.97 56.37 -75.93
C SER A 33 67.57 55.05 -75.23
N ARG A 34 68.47 54.06 -75.15
CA ARG A 34 68.19 52.80 -74.42
C ARG A 34 68.04 53.03 -72.92
N LEU A 35 68.82 53.94 -72.35
CA LEU A 35 68.75 54.28 -70.92
C LEU A 35 67.44 55.00 -70.57
N VAL A 36 66.92 55.84 -71.46
CA VAL A 36 65.64 56.54 -71.28
C VAL A 36 64.45 55.60 -71.52
N ASN A 37 64.45 54.83 -72.61
CA ASN A 37 63.30 53.98 -72.98
C ASN A 37 63.08 52.78 -72.04
N ASN A 38 64.10 52.31 -71.32
CA ASN A 38 63.96 51.25 -70.30
C ASN A 38 63.17 51.69 -69.05
N GLN A 39 62.66 52.93 -68.98
CA GLN A 39 61.83 53.43 -67.86
C GLN A 39 60.33 53.22 -68.09
N ILE A 40 59.86 53.20 -69.34
CA ILE A 40 58.42 53.12 -69.65
C ILE A 40 57.87 51.70 -69.41
N GLY A 41 58.67 50.66 -69.63
CA GLY A 41 58.26 49.26 -69.41
C GLY A 41 58.14 48.81 -67.95
N ARG A 42 58.80 49.51 -67.00
CA ARG A 42 58.71 49.18 -65.56
C ARG A 42 57.55 49.88 -64.84
N SER A 43 57.10 51.04 -65.35
CA SER A 43 55.99 51.80 -64.76
C SER A 43 54.62 51.11 -64.91
N HIS A 44 54.34 50.52 -66.08
CA HIS A 44 53.06 49.84 -66.33
C HIS A 44 52.83 48.58 -65.47
N LYS A 45 53.89 47.84 -65.12
CA LYS A 45 53.78 46.66 -64.25
C LYS A 45 53.49 47.01 -62.78
N LEU A 46 54.01 48.16 -62.31
CA LEU A 46 53.75 48.65 -60.95
C LEU A 46 52.33 49.18 -60.80
N LEU A 47 51.82 49.92 -61.79
CA LEU A 47 50.43 50.39 -61.82
C LEU A 47 49.42 49.23 -61.84
N ALA A 48 49.66 48.18 -62.63
CA ALA A 48 48.80 46.99 -62.66
C ALA A 48 48.83 46.20 -61.35
N ALA A 49 49.96 46.16 -60.64
CA ALA A 49 50.06 45.52 -59.33
C ALA A 49 49.32 46.34 -58.24
N HIS A 50 49.42 47.67 -58.29
CA HIS A 50 48.75 48.55 -57.34
C HIS A 50 47.22 48.48 -57.47
N ASN A 51 46.68 48.46 -58.69
CA ASN A 51 45.23 48.35 -58.92
C ASN A 51 44.66 47.02 -58.38
N ARG A 52 45.41 45.91 -58.48
CA ARG A 52 44.97 44.62 -57.91
C ARG A 52 44.91 44.64 -56.37
N ILE A 53 45.77 45.42 -55.72
CA ILE A 53 45.76 45.58 -54.27
C ILE A 53 44.54 46.39 -53.84
N ILE A 54 44.23 47.47 -54.56
CA ILE A 54 43.05 48.31 -54.29
C ILE A 54 41.76 47.49 -54.47
N GLU A 55 41.63 46.76 -55.58
CA GLU A 55 40.47 45.90 -55.81
C GLU A 55 40.35 44.77 -54.77
N GLY A 56 41.48 44.24 -54.28
CA GLY A 56 41.50 43.25 -53.22
C GLY A 56 40.99 43.82 -51.88
N GLN A 57 41.45 45.01 -51.51
CA GLN A 57 41.01 45.70 -50.29
C GLN A 57 39.52 46.07 -50.35
N GLU A 58 39.00 46.43 -51.51
CA GLU A 58 37.59 46.78 -51.66
C GLU A 58 36.67 45.55 -51.59
N ARG A 59 37.08 44.42 -52.17
CA ARG A 59 36.36 43.13 -52.00
C ARG A 59 36.37 42.67 -50.55
N GLU A 60 37.51 42.79 -49.86
CA GLU A 60 37.61 42.42 -48.44
C GLU A 60 36.72 43.32 -47.56
N ARG A 61 36.63 44.62 -47.87
CA ARG A 61 35.72 45.54 -47.18
C ARG A 61 34.25 45.18 -47.40
N GLN A 62 33.87 44.86 -48.64
CA GLN A 62 32.50 44.44 -48.96
C GLN A 62 32.13 43.11 -48.30
N GLU A 63 33.08 42.17 -48.20
CA GLU A 63 32.86 40.89 -47.53
C GLU A 63 32.68 41.05 -46.02
N ARG A 64 33.49 41.89 -45.37
CA ARG A 64 33.32 42.22 -43.95
C ARG A 64 31.97 42.87 -43.67
N GLU A 65 31.53 43.79 -44.52
CA GLU A 65 30.22 44.44 -44.37
C GLU A 65 29.06 43.45 -44.53
N ARG A 66 29.19 42.50 -45.47
CA ARG A 66 28.20 41.42 -45.63
C ARG A 66 28.15 40.50 -44.40
N GLN A 67 29.30 40.11 -43.86
CA GLN A 67 29.38 39.28 -42.65
C GLN A 67 28.82 40.00 -41.43
N GLU A 68 29.03 41.31 -41.31
CA GLU A 68 28.48 42.11 -40.22
C GLU A 68 26.95 42.22 -40.29
N ARG A 69 26.39 42.45 -41.49
CA ARG A 69 24.93 42.46 -41.69
C ARG A 69 24.31 41.10 -41.37
N GLU A 70 24.94 40.01 -41.78
CA GLU A 70 24.47 38.65 -41.49
C GLU A 70 24.53 38.36 -39.97
N ARG A 71 25.57 38.83 -39.28
CA ARG A 71 25.66 38.71 -37.82
C ARG A 71 24.56 39.50 -37.10
N GLN A 72 24.29 40.73 -37.53
CA GLN A 72 23.22 41.56 -36.96
C GLN A 72 21.83 40.95 -37.20
N GLU A 73 21.60 40.35 -38.37
CA GLU A 73 20.34 39.67 -38.68
C GLU A 73 20.13 38.43 -37.80
N ARG A 74 21.17 37.60 -37.62
CA ARG A 74 21.12 36.44 -36.71
C ARG A 74 20.84 36.86 -35.27
N GLU A 75 21.49 37.93 -34.79
CA GLU A 75 21.26 38.44 -33.44
C GLU A 75 19.83 38.97 -33.25
N ARG A 76 19.27 39.61 -34.28
CA ARG A 76 17.86 40.05 -34.27
C ARG A 76 16.88 38.87 -34.23
N GLN A 77 17.13 37.84 -35.04
CA GLN A 77 16.30 36.62 -35.03
C GLN A 77 16.39 35.86 -33.70
N GLU A 78 17.56 35.83 -33.08
CA GLU A 78 17.76 35.19 -31.77
C GLU A 78 17.00 35.93 -30.66
N ARG A 79 17.05 37.26 -30.64
CA ARG A 79 16.28 38.08 -29.68
C ARG A 79 14.77 37.89 -29.85
N GLU A 80 14.28 37.85 -31.09
CA GLU A 80 12.86 37.60 -31.36
C GLU A 80 12.41 36.20 -30.91
N ARG A 81 13.28 35.19 -31.06
CA ARG A 81 13.02 33.84 -30.57
C ARG A 81 12.96 33.77 -29.04
N GLN A 82 13.89 34.43 -28.36
CA GLN A 82 13.92 34.48 -26.89
C GLN A 82 12.69 35.20 -26.33
N GLU A 83 12.23 36.28 -26.96
CA GLU A 83 11.05 37.03 -26.53
C GLU A 83 9.76 36.20 -26.67
N ARG A 84 9.61 35.44 -27.77
CA ARG A 84 8.47 34.51 -27.95
C ARG A 84 8.46 33.41 -26.90
N GLU A 85 9.62 32.83 -26.59
CA GLU A 85 9.74 31.78 -25.58
C GLU A 85 9.40 32.32 -24.16
N GLN A 86 9.80 33.56 -23.86
CA GLN A 86 9.47 34.20 -22.59
C GLN A 86 7.96 34.47 -22.45
N GLN A 87 7.30 34.93 -23.52
CA GLN A 87 5.85 35.14 -23.54
C GLN A 87 5.06 33.82 -23.39
N GLU A 88 5.55 32.73 -23.97
CA GLU A 88 4.91 31.41 -23.86
C GLU A 88 4.98 30.87 -22.43
N ARG A 89 6.14 30.97 -21.77
CA ARG A 89 6.31 30.59 -20.36
C ARG A 89 5.41 31.40 -19.42
N GLU A 90 5.30 32.71 -19.65
CA GLU A 90 4.44 33.57 -18.83
C GLU A 90 2.95 33.21 -19.00
N LYS A 91 2.53 32.79 -20.21
CA LYS A 91 1.18 32.32 -20.46
C LYS A 91 0.88 30.99 -19.75
N GLU A 92 1.82 30.03 -19.78
CA GLU A 92 1.67 28.75 -19.08
C GLU A 92 1.59 28.92 -17.55
N GLU A 93 2.39 29.82 -16.97
CA GLU A 93 2.34 30.11 -15.54
C GLU A 93 1.01 30.73 -15.12
N ARG A 94 0.47 31.67 -15.92
CA ARG A 94 -0.86 32.25 -15.68
C ARG A 94 -1.96 31.21 -15.74
N GLU A 95 -1.93 30.31 -16.73
CA GLU A 95 -2.93 29.25 -16.87
C GLU A 95 -2.86 28.24 -15.71
N LYS A 96 -1.66 27.89 -15.25
CA LYS A 96 -1.47 27.03 -14.07
C LYS A 96 -2.03 27.68 -12.80
N HIS A 97 -1.76 28.96 -12.59
CA HIS A 97 -2.27 29.69 -11.43
C HIS A 97 -3.80 29.82 -11.45
N GLU A 98 -4.39 30.04 -12.62
CA GLU A 98 -5.85 30.10 -12.78
C GLU A 98 -6.53 28.75 -12.47
N ARG A 99 -5.95 27.64 -12.95
CA ARG A 99 -6.46 26.28 -12.62
C ARG A 99 -6.41 26.00 -11.12
N GLU A 100 -5.32 26.38 -10.45
CA GLU A 100 -5.17 26.18 -9.00
C GLU A 100 -6.18 27.04 -8.21
N GLN A 101 -6.44 28.29 -8.63
CA GLN A 101 -7.49 29.12 -8.02
C GLN A 101 -8.88 28.52 -8.21
N GLN A 102 -9.22 28.04 -9.41
CA GLN A 102 -10.51 27.40 -9.66
C GLN A 102 -10.70 26.11 -8.85
N GLU A 103 -9.63 25.35 -8.60
CA GLU A 103 -9.68 24.15 -7.76
C GLU A 103 -9.93 24.52 -6.30
N ARG A 104 -9.22 25.52 -5.76
CA ARG A 104 -9.46 26.04 -4.40
C ARG A 104 -10.88 26.59 -4.23
N GLU A 105 -11.40 27.34 -5.20
CA GLU A 105 -12.78 27.83 -5.16
C GLU A 105 -13.81 26.68 -5.19
N LYS A 106 -13.55 25.61 -5.95
CA LYS A 106 -14.42 24.43 -5.96
C LYS A 106 -14.39 23.69 -4.62
N GLU A 107 -13.24 23.59 -3.98
CA GLU A 107 -13.12 23.02 -2.63
C GLU A 107 -13.84 23.85 -1.58
N GLU A 108 -13.79 25.18 -1.69
CA GLU A 108 -14.43 26.10 -0.74
C GLU A 108 -15.95 26.21 -0.93
N ARG A 109 -16.43 26.17 -2.19
CA ARG A 109 -17.87 26.21 -2.52
C ARG A 109 -18.59 24.89 -2.29
N GLN A 110 -17.88 23.77 -2.14
CA GLN A 110 -18.53 22.56 -1.64
C GLN A 110 -19.02 22.89 -0.23
N PRO A 111 -20.35 22.96 0.01
CA PRO A 111 -20.85 23.23 1.34
C PRO A 111 -20.16 22.23 2.25
N LYS A 112 -19.45 22.75 3.25
CA LYS A 112 -19.03 21.98 4.43
C LYS A 112 -20.32 21.56 5.09
N THR A 113 -21.02 20.60 4.46
CA THR A 113 -22.05 19.79 5.06
C THR A 113 -21.42 19.41 6.36
N ALA A 114 -21.96 19.94 7.46
CA ALA A 114 -21.47 19.64 8.80
C ALA A 114 -21.30 18.14 8.78
N LYS A 115 -20.04 17.66 8.70
CA LYS A 115 -19.76 16.25 8.50
C LYS A 115 -20.41 15.65 9.70
N ASN A 116 -21.58 15.06 9.48
CA ASN A 116 -22.34 14.46 10.53
C ASN A 116 -21.34 13.45 11.05
N ASN A 117 -20.74 13.73 12.21
CA ASN A 117 -19.78 12.87 12.89
C ASN A 117 -20.51 11.62 13.40
N THR A 118 -21.63 11.26 12.77
CA THR A 118 -22.23 9.95 12.83
C THR A 118 -21.13 9.00 12.38
N PRO A 119 -20.58 8.20 13.31
CA PRO A 119 -19.47 7.33 13.00
C PRO A 119 -19.91 6.41 11.86
N SER A 120 -19.28 6.57 10.69
CA SER A 120 -19.51 5.68 9.56
C SER A 120 -18.93 4.33 9.96
N ILE A 121 -19.81 3.40 10.26
CA ILE A 121 -19.37 2.05 10.56
C ILE A 121 -19.12 1.37 9.24
N THR A 122 -17.91 0.87 9.04
CA THR A 122 -17.52 0.25 7.77
C THR A 122 -17.13 -1.18 8.02
N ILE A 123 -17.84 -2.12 7.39
CA ILE A 123 -17.70 -3.56 7.64
C ILE A 123 -16.86 -4.20 6.55
N GLY A 124 -15.64 -4.56 6.92
CA GLY A 124 -14.69 -5.18 6.01
C GLY A 124 -14.93 -6.67 5.78
N ILE A 125 -15.52 -7.04 4.65
CA ILE A 125 -15.76 -8.45 4.30
C ILE A 125 -14.69 -8.91 3.29
N PRO A 126 -13.84 -9.91 3.61
CA PRO A 126 -12.91 -10.46 2.64
C PRO A 126 -13.67 -10.97 1.40
N ALA A 127 -13.37 -10.43 0.23
CA ALA A 127 -14.03 -10.82 -1.01
C ALA A 127 -13.91 -12.33 -1.22
N ARG A 128 -15.06 -12.96 -1.33
CA ARG A 128 -15.18 -14.32 -1.81
C ARG A 128 -15.43 -14.25 -3.31
N GLY A 129 -15.52 -15.43 -3.93
CA GLY A 129 -16.27 -15.51 -5.17
C GLY A 129 -17.64 -14.80 -5.02
N PRO A 130 -18.16 -14.20 -6.09
CA PRO A 130 -19.10 -13.09 -6.04
C PRO A 130 -20.43 -13.35 -5.29
N LYS A 131 -20.87 -14.59 -5.19
CA LYS A 131 -22.22 -14.91 -4.66
C LYS A 131 -22.31 -14.95 -3.14
N GLY A 132 -21.29 -15.47 -2.46
CA GLY A 132 -21.32 -15.63 -1.00
C GLY A 132 -21.03 -14.33 -0.26
N SER A 133 -20.01 -13.58 -0.71
CA SER A 133 -19.64 -12.31 -0.06
C SER A 133 -20.68 -11.22 -0.26
N ASP A 134 -21.37 -11.17 -1.40
CA ASP A 134 -22.47 -10.21 -1.62
C ASP A 134 -23.65 -10.47 -0.66
N TYR A 135 -23.97 -11.76 -0.43
CA TYR A 135 -24.99 -12.13 0.54
C TYR A 135 -24.62 -11.69 1.97
N ASP A 136 -23.42 -12.05 2.43
CA ASP A 136 -22.93 -11.68 3.76
C ASP A 136 -22.95 -10.15 3.93
N HIS A 137 -22.56 -9.43 2.88
CA HIS A 137 -22.54 -7.97 2.84
C HIS A 137 -23.92 -7.35 3.01
N ARG A 138 -24.88 -7.74 2.16
CA ARG A 138 -26.26 -7.22 2.22
C ARG A 138 -26.95 -7.58 3.51
N THR A 139 -26.72 -8.79 4.01
CA THR A 139 -27.34 -9.27 5.23
C THR A 139 -26.84 -8.47 6.42
N ILE A 140 -25.53 -8.25 6.53
CA ILE A 140 -24.97 -7.43 7.59
C ILE A 140 -25.41 -5.96 7.46
N GLN A 141 -25.44 -5.40 6.24
CA GLN A 141 -25.96 -4.05 6.00
C GLN A 141 -27.42 -3.91 6.46
N SER A 142 -28.27 -4.90 6.14
CA SER A 142 -29.68 -4.94 6.56
C SER A 142 -29.83 -5.04 8.09
N ILE A 143 -29.05 -5.92 8.74
CA ILE A 143 -29.07 -6.09 10.21
C ILE A 143 -28.65 -4.81 10.94
N THR A 144 -27.62 -4.16 10.41
CA THR A 144 -26.96 -3.05 11.09
C THR A 144 -27.55 -1.68 10.73
N GLY A 145 -28.14 -1.55 9.54
CA GLY A 145 -28.56 -0.27 8.95
C GLY A 145 -27.38 0.62 8.55
N LEU A 146 -26.17 0.06 8.44
CA LEU A 146 -24.92 0.81 8.27
C LEU A 146 -24.25 0.44 6.95
N PRO A 147 -23.58 1.39 6.27
CA PRO A 147 -22.87 1.09 5.03
C PRO A 147 -21.77 0.05 5.27
N THR A 148 -21.55 -0.81 4.30
CA THR A 148 -20.54 -1.86 4.38
C THR A 148 -19.56 -1.72 3.22
N THR A 149 -18.29 -2.11 3.39
CA THR A 149 -17.27 -2.02 2.33
C THR A 149 -16.55 -3.35 2.21
N PRO A 150 -16.66 -4.07 1.08
CA PRO A 150 -15.93 -5.32 0.91
C PRO A 150 -14.42 -5.04 0.87
N LEU A 151 -13.64 -5.87 1.56
CA LEU A 151 -12.18 -5.86 1.54
C LEU A 151 -11.70 -6.85 0.50
N VAL A 152 -11.10 -6.35 -0.57
CA VAL A 152 -10.55 -7.19 -1.63
C VAL A 152 -9.04 -7.05 -1.61
N TYR A 153 -8.37 -8.16 -1.34
CA TYR A 153 -6.91 -8.23 -1.40
C TYR A 153 -6.46 -8.67 -2.80
N GLY A 154 -5.51 -7.92 -3.34
CA GLY A 154 -4.92 -8.13 -4.66
C GLY A 154 -5.01 -6.87 -5.53
N GLY A 155 -4.25 -6.86 -6.62
CA GLY A 155 -4.10 -5.73 -7.55
C GLY A 155 -5.42 -5.05 -7.95
N SER A 156 -5.34 -3.81 -8.43
CA SER A 156 -6.47 -3.01 -8.93
C SER A 156 -7.39 -3.81 -9.87
N GLU A 157 -6.83 -4.68 -10.70
CA GLU A 157 -7.55 -5.57 -11.62
C GLU A 157 -8.56 -6.50 -10.91
N LYS A 158 -8.19 -7.12 -9.78
CA LYS A 158 -9.11 -7.99 -9.01
C LYS A 158 -10.30 -7.19 -8.46
N VAL A 159 -10.04 -5.94 -8.07
CA VAL A 159 -11.06 -5.03 -7.52
C VAL A 159 -11.98 -4.50 -8.60
N GLU A 160 -11.46 -4.17 -9.77
CA GLU A 160 -12.27 -3.79 -10.92
C GLU A 160 -13.18 -4.94 -11.36
N LYS A 161 -12.65 -6.16 -11.46
CA LYS A 161 -13.43 -7.36 -11.74
C LYS A 161 -14.52 -7.59 -10.71
N TYR A 162 -14.21 -7.41 -9.42
CA TYR A 162 -15.19 -7.53 -8.35
C TYR A 162 -16.27 -6.45 -8.48
N ASN A 163 -15.89 -5.18 -8.67
CA ASN A 163 -16.81 -4.06 -8.88
C ASN A 163 -17.73 -4.28 -10.08
N LYS A 164 -17.23 -4.90 -11.17
CA LYS A 164 -18.06 -5.24 -12.34
C LYS A 164 -19.14 -6.26 -11.97
N ILE A 165 -18.77 -7.38 -11.38
CA ILE A 165 -19.72 -8.42 -10.96
C ILE A 165 -20.71 -7.87 -9.91
N PHE A 166 -20.21 -7.01 -9.03
CA PHE A 166 -20.99 -6.36 -8.00
C PHE A 166 -22.06 -5.42 -8.57
N LYS A 167 -21.68 -4.58 -9.54
CA LYS A 167 -22.60 -3.71 -10.29
C LYS A 167 -23.66 -4.52 -11.05
N GLU A 168 -23.28 -5.63 -11.67
CA GLU A 168 -24.22 -6.53 -12.34
C GLU A 168 -25.22 -7.14 -11.34
N THR A 169 -24.75 -7.56 -10.16
CA THR A 169 -25.60 -8.13 -9.11
C THR A 169 -26.54 -7.08 -8.52
N GLN A 170 -26.08 -5.83 -8.34
CA GLN A 170 -26.94 -4.71 -7.93
C GLN A 170 -28.08 -4.44 -8.92
N ARG A 171 -27.83 -4.50 -10.23
CA ARG A 171 -28.88 -4.30 -11.25
C ARG A 171 -30.00 -5.34 -11.16
N MET A 172 -29.67 -6.54 -10.67
CA MET A 172 -30.62 -7.65 -10.56
C MET A 172 -31.42 -7.64 -9.26
N MET A 173 -31.10 -6.80 -8.27
CA MET A 173 -31.70 -6.85 -6.94
C MET A 173 -32.36 -5.54 -6.52
N VAL A 174 -33.59 -5.64 -6.01
CA VAL A 174 -34.41 -4.52 -5.52
C VAL A 174 -34.06 -4.20 -4.05
N THR A 175 -32.83 -3.79 -3.75
CA THR A 175 -32.50 -3.31 -2.39
C THR A 175 -32.44 -1.78 -2.38
N GLN A 176 -33.14 -1.13 -1.44
CA GLN A 176 -33.23 0.33 -1.34
C GLN A 176 -31.96 1.00 -0.78
N ILE A 177 -31.06 0.26 -0.13
CA ILE A 177 -29.82 0.82 0.40
C ILE A 177 -28.72 0.73 -0.67
N PRO A 178 -28.20 1.87 -1.17
CA PRO A 178 -27.10 1.86 -2.12
C PRO A 178 -25.86 1.29 -1.44
N ILE A 179 -25.23 0.31 -2.09
CA ILE A 179 -23.97 -0.24 -1.60
C ILE A 179 -22.83 0.58 -2.20
N PRO A 180 -21.92 1.15 -1.39
CA PRO A 180 -20.79 1.89 -1.90
C PRO A 180 -19.87 0.99 -2.75
N PRO A 181 -19.15 1.57 -3.74
CA PRO A 181 -18.20 0.82 -4.54
C PRO A 181 -17.13 0.18 -3.66
N VAL A 182 -16.58 -0.95 -4.13
CA VAL A 182 -15.53 -1.69 -3.42
C VAL A 182 -14.29 -0.81 -3.31
N ALA A 183 -13.80 -0.62 -2.08
CA ALA A 183 -12.57 0.11 -1.82
C ALA A 183 -11.36 -0.83 -1.87
N TRP A 184 -10.26 -0.31 -2.40
CA TRP A 184 -8.96 -0.99 -2.39
C TRP A 184 -8.32 -0.93 -0.99
N VAL A 185 -7.68 -2.01 -0.55
CA VAL A 185 -7.22 -2.16 0.84
C VAL A 185 -6.02 -1.28 1.19
N ASP A 186 -5.14 -0.94 0.24
CA ASP A 186 -3.86 -0.31 0.60
C ASP A 186 -3.96 1.14 1.08
N THR A 187 -5.03 1.88 0.80
CA THR A 187 -5.04 3.32 1.12
C THR A 187 -5.93 3.72 2.29
N LYS A 188 -6.90 2.91 2.76
CA LYS A 188 -7.89 3.40 3.76
C LYS A 188 -8.40 2.40 4.81
N GLN A 189 -7.77 1.23 4.98
CA GLN A 189 -8.25 0.25 5.99
C GLN A 189 -8.29 0.81 7.43
N GLU A 190 -7.45 1.80 7.72
CA GLU A 190 -7.46 2.47 9.02
C GLU A 190 -8.75 3.26 9.27
N GLU A 191 -9.45 3.70 8.23
CA GLU A 191 -10.70 4.45 8.34
C GLU A 191 -11.90 3.57 8.71
N LEU A 192 -11.74 2.24 8.70
CA LEU A 192 -12.82 1.30 9.00
C LEU A 192 -13.02 1.20 10.51
N SER A 193 -14.27 1.19 10.96
CA SER A 193 -14.58 1.12 12.40
C SER A 193 -14.46 -0.29 12.99
N CYS A 194 -14.73 -1.33 12.19
CA CYS A 194 -14.86 -2.72 12.62
C CYS A 194 -14.67 -3.67 11.43
N ILE A 195 -14.14 -4.86 11.64
CA ILE A 195 -14.06 -5.89 10.59
C ILE A 195 -15.02 -7.01 10.94
N VAL A 196 -15.86 -7.43 9.99
CA VAL A 196 -16.67 -8.65 10.10
C VAL A 196 -16.19 -9.65 9.07
N MET A 197 -15.63 -10.77 9.53
CA MET A 197 -15.10 -11.83 8.70
C MET A 197 -16.13 -12.97 8.64
N PRO A 198 -16.83 -13.19 7.52
CA PRO A 198 -17.74 -14.31 7.41
C PRO A 198 -16.98 -15.64 7.24
N GLY A 199 -17.66 -16.77 7.44
CA GLY A 199 -17.10 -18.14 7.37
C GLY A 199 -17.17 -18.81 6.01
N ARG A 200 -16.08 -19.41 5.53
CA ARG A 200 -15.89 -19.85 4.13
C ARG A 200 -16.46 -21.23 3.81
N SER A 201 -16.55 -21.58 2.53
CA SER A 201 -16.91 -22.95 2.14
C SER A 201 -15.75 -23.92 2.35
N LYS A 202 -16.08 -25.21 2.55
CA LYS A 202 -15.10 -26.29 2.71
C LYS A 202 -14.12 -26.40 1.53
N GLN A 203 -14.56 -26.08 0.31
CA GLN A 203 -13.70 -26.11 -0.89
C GLN A 203 -12.55 -25.10 -0.84
N GLN A 204 -12.71 -24.01 -0.09
CA GLN A 204 -11.70 -22.96 0.07
C GLN A 204 -10.83 -23.19 1.32
N GLU A 205 -10.95 -24.33 1.99
CA GLU A 205 -10.22 -24.60 3.22
C GLU A 205 -8.70 -24.55 3.02
N ASN A 206 -8.23 -25.12 1.91
CA ASN A 206 -6.80 -25.21 1.59
C ASN A 206 -6.30 -24.04 0.74
N CYS A 207 -7.07 -22.95 0.62
CA CYS A 207 -6.61 -21.76 -0.09
C CYS A 207 -5.60 -21.00 0.79
N GLU A 208 -4.30 -21.25 0.56
CA GLU A 208 -3.20 -20.63 1.31
C GLU A 208 -3.16 -19.11 1.15
N GLU A 209 -3.38 -18.60 -0.08
CA GLU A 209 -3.44 -17.15 -0.36
C GLU A 209 -4.48 -16.48 0.54
N ARG A 210 -5.69 -17.04 0.60
CA ARG A 210 -6.76 -16.53 1.46
C ARG A 210 -6.40 -16.64 2.94
N ALA A 211 -5.84 -17.76 3.38
CA ALA A 211 -5.43 -17.92 4.78
C ALA A 211 -4.35 -16.90 5.17
N ALA A 212 -3.41 -16.60 4.28
CA ALA A 212 -2.42 -15.56 4.48
C ALA A 212 -3.06 -14.17 4.58
N GLN A 213 -4.03 -13.86 3.71
CA GLN A 213 -4.78 -12.60 3.74
C GLN A 213 -5.60 -12.45 5.04
N GLU A 214 -6.35 -13.48 5.43
CA GLU A 214 -7.12 -13.50 6.68
C GLU A 214 -6.19 -13.26 7.88
N ASN A 215 -5.02 -13.90 7.90
CA ASN A 215 -4.02 -13.66 8.94
C ASN A 215 -3.48 -12.22 8.92
N GLN A 216 -3.21 -11.64 7.75
CA GLN A 216 -2.77 -10.24 7.65
C GLN A 216 -3.83 -9.28 8.19
N ILE A 217 -5.11 -9.50 7.87
CA ILE A 217 -6.24 -8.72 8.41
C ILE A 217 -6.25 -8.79 9.94
N ILE A 218 -6.18 -10.02 10.49
CA ILE A 218 -6.21 -10.25 11.94
C ILE A 218 -5.03 -9.55 12.61
N GLN A 219 -3.80 -9.73 12.11
CA GLN A 219 -2.61 -9.12 12.70
C GLN A 219 -2.66 -7.59 12.63
N ARG A 220 -3.09 -7.02 11.50
CA ARG A 220 -3.22 -5.56 11.37
C ARG A 220 -4.26 -5.00 12.33
N ALA A 221 -5.43 -5.63 12.41
CA ALA A 221 -6.50 -5.22 13.31
C ALA A 221 -6.05 -5.25 14.77
N LEU A 222 -5.31 -6.30 15.15
CA LEU A 222 -4.70 -6.43 16.47
C LEU A 222 -3.66 -5.33 16.79
N ILE A 223 -2.85 -4.93 15.81
CA ILE A 223 -1.84 -3.88 15.97
C ILE A 223 -2.50 -2.51 16.19
N ILE A 224 -3.51 -2.18 15.38
CA ILE A 224 -4.15 -0.86 15.45
C ILE A 224 -5.27 -0.80 16.51
N GLY A 225 -5.64 -1.96 17.09
CA GLY A 225 -6.73 -2.07 18.05
C GLY A 225 -8.13 -2.01 17.42
N GLN A 226 -8.28 -2.45 16.17
CA GLN A 226 -9.54 -2.47 15.43
C GLN A 226 -10.39 -3.71 15.80
N PRO A 227 -11.67 -3.53 16.15
CA PRO A 227 -12.55 -4.65 16.50
C PRO A 227 -12.71 -5.69 15.39
N LEU A 228 -12.75 -6.97 15.77
CA LEU A 228 -12.93 -8.11 14.86
C LEU A 228 -14.13 -8.97 15.25
N PHE A 229 -15.00 -9.27 14.29
CA PHE A 229 -16.10 -10.22 14.45
C PHE A 229 -15.98 -11.36 13.44
N GLY A 230 -15.69 -12.57 13.89
CA GLY A 230 -15.60 -13.76 13.03
C GLY A 230 -16.87 -14.60 13.08
N ILE A 231 -17.38 -15.00 11.92
CA ILE A 231 -18.55 -15.88 11.80
C ILE A 231 -18.13 -17.21 11.19
N CYS A 232 -18.69 -18.31 11.69
CA CYS A 232 -18.46 -19.67 11.22
C CYS A 232 -16.96 -19.92 10.98
N ALA A 233 -16.53 -20.30 9.77
CA ALA A 233 -15.16 -20.69 9.54
C ALA A 233 -14.11 -19.55 9.67
N ALA A 234 -14.54 -18.30 9.79
CA ALA A 234 -13.62 -17.20 10.10
C ALA A 234 -13.39 -17.04 11.61
N SER A 235 -14.31 -17.50 12.47
CA SER A 235 -14.10 -17.44 13.92
C SER A 235 -12.89 -18.27 14.32
N TRP A 236 -12.77 -19.51 13.82
CA TRP A 236 -11.59 -20.31 14.11
C TRP A 236 -10.31 -19.77 13.45
N ARG A 237 -10.39 -19.04 12.34
CA ARG A 237 -9.24 -18.34 11.76
C ARG A 237 -8.72 -17.26 12.70
N ILE A 238 -9.63 -16.48 13.29
CA ILE A 238 -9.31 -15.49 14.32
C ILE A 238 -8.69 -16.20 15.53
N TRP A 239 -9.29 -17.29 16.01
CA TRP A 239 -8.76 -18.09 17.11
C TRP A 239 -7.31 -18.53 16.84
N CYS A 240 -7.06 -19.15 15.68
CA CYS A 240 -5.72 -19.56 15.27
C CYS A 240 -4.76 -18.37 15.16
N GLY A 241 -5.22 -17.23 14.67
CA GLY A 241 -4.42 -16.01 14.56
C GLY A 241 -4.00 -15.44 15.91
N LEU A 242 -4.90 -15.46 16.90
CA LEU A 242 -4.62 -15.07 18.28
C LEU A 242 -3.61 -16.02 18.92
N HIS A 243 -3.88 -17.32 18.89
CA HIS A 243 -2.99 -18.32 19.47
C HIS A 243 -1.57 -18.28 18.89
N ARG A 244 -1.44 -18.03 17.57
CA ARG A 244 -0.13 -17.87 16.93
C ARG A 244 0.63 -16.62 17.41
N ARG A 245 -0.06 -15.55 17.79
CA ARG A 245 0.56 -14.33 18.31
C ARG A 245 1.25 -14.63 19.64
N ASP A 246 0.60 -15.34 20.55
CA ASP A 246 1.19 -15.65 21.86
C ASP A 246 2.34 -16.63 21.71
N LEU A 247 2.18 -17.67 20.90
CA LEU A 247 3.27 -18.59 20.62
C LEU A 247 4.50 -17.87 20.04
N ARG A 248 4.31 -16.83 19.22
CA ARG A 248 5.41 -15.99 18.72
C ARG A 248 6.01 -15.10 19.80
N SER A 249 5.19 -14.52 20.67
CA SER A 249 5.65 -13.75 21.82
C SER A 249 6.47 -14.62 22.78
N ASP A 250 5.97 -15.80 23.12
CA ASP A 250 6.64 -16.80 23.94
C ASP A 250 7.93 -17.30 23.29
N PHE A 251 7.91 -17.49 21.96
CA PHE A 251 9.11 -17.83 21.20
C PHE A 251 10.17 -16.74 21.33
N GLY A 252 9.81 -15.48 21.09
CA GLY A 252 10.70 -14.32 21.22
C GLY A 252 11.26 -14.17 22.64
N ASN A 253 10.40 -14.22 23.65
CA ASN A 253 10.81 -14.18 25.06
C ASN A 253 11.78 -15.32 25.41
N THR A 254 11.50 -16.54 24.93
CA THR A 254 12.38 -17.69 25.15
C THR A 254 13.73 -17.51 24.46
N LEU A 255 13.77 -16.98 23.23
CA LEU A 255 15.02 -16.65 22.54
C LEU A 255 15.83 -15.59 23.29
N SER A 256 15.18 -14.53 23.76
CA SER A 256 15.82 -13.49 24.57
C SER A 256 16.41 -14.04 25.86
N ASN A 257 15.69 -14.92 26.56
CA ASN A 257 16.20 -15.58 27.76
C ASN A 257 17.44 -16.44 27.47
N ILE A 258 17.45 -17.19 26.36
CA ILE A 258 18.65 -17.96 25.94
C ILE A 258 19.83 -17.02 25.68
N LYS A 259 19.62 -15.88 25.01
CA LYS A 259 20.68 -14.90 24.75
C LYS A 259 21.25 -14.34 26.05
N ILE A 260 20.39 -13.94 26.99
CA ILE A 260 20.82 -13.44 28.31
C ILE A 260 21.64 -14.52 29.03
N SER A 261 21.14 -15.76 29.09
CA SER A 261 21.89 -16.88 29.69
C SER A 261 23.24 -17.12 29.00
N LEU A 262 23.32 -16.96 27.67
CA LEU A 262 24.56 -17.14 26.91
C LEU A 262 25.62 -16.06 27.20
N VAL A 263 25.23 -14.80 27.38
CA VAL A 263 26.15 -13.70 27.72
C VAL A 263 26.92 -14.00 29.01
N HIS A 264 26.29 -14.69 29.96
CA HIS A 264 26.91 -15.07 31.22
C HIS A 264 27.77 -16.34 31.14
N THR A 265 27.86 -17.01 29.98
CA THR A 265 28.67 -18.21 29.81
C THR A 265 30.00 -17.90 29.12
N LYS A 266 31.13 -18.30 29.71
CA LYS A 266 32.46 -18.26 29.09
C LYS A 266 32.68 -19.37 28.06
N HIS A 267 31.66 -19.72 27.27
CA HIS A 267 31.70 -20.88 26.39
C HIS A 267 32.21 -20.50 24.98
N LYS A 268 33.14 -21.28 24.41
CA LYS A 268 33.77 -21.02 23.10
C LYS A 268 32.76 -20.92 21.95
N THR A 269 31.59 -21.56 22.08
CA THR A 269 30.51 -21.54 21.07
C THR A 269 29.48 -20.42 21.27
N ALA A 270 29.60 -19.59 22.32
CA ALA A 270 28.60 -18.56 22.64
C ALA A 270 28.39 -17.56 21.49
N LEU A 271 29.47 -17.17 20.79
CA LEU A 271 29.39 -16.30 19.63
C LEU A 271 28.59 -16.94 18.47
N GLN A 272 28.87 -18.21 18.16
CA GLN A 272 28.16 -18.95 17.11
C GLN A 272 26.67 -19.13 17.45
N ALA A 273 26.37 -19.44 18.71
CA ALA A 273 24.99 -19.56 19.19
C ALA A 273 24.24 -18.22 19.11
N THR A 274 24.90 -17.11 19.47
CA THR A 274 24.32 -15.76 19.39
C THR A 274 24.04 -15.35 17.94
N THR A 275 24.98 -15.59 17.02
CA THR A 275 24.76 -15.33 15.59
C THR A 275 23.57 -16.12 15.04
N LEU A 276 23.45 -17.40 15.41
CA LEU A 276 22.32 -18.23 15.01
C LEU A 276 21.00 -17.72 15.61
N LEU A 277 20.98 -17.30 16.88
CA LEU A 277 19.80 -16.72 17.53
C LEU A 277 19.35 -15.42 16.84
N ASN A 278 20.28 -14.53 16.48
CA ASN A 278 19.97 -13.32 15.72
C ASN A 278 19.43 -13.66 14.32
N SER A 279 19.98 -14.69 13.67
CA SER A 279 19.45 -15.18 12.39
C SER A 279 18.03 -15.75 12.52
N ILE A 280 17.71 -16.43 13.62
CA ILE A 280 16.37 -16.95 13.89
C ILE A 280 15.38 -15.79 14.15
N GLU A 281 15.76 -14.82 14.97
CA GLU A 281 14.91 -13.68 15.34
C GLU A 281 14.62 -12.75 14.15
N ASN A 282 15.61 -12.52 13.28
CA ASN A 282 15.45 -11.68 12.10
C ASN A 282 14.67 -12.35 10.96
N ARG A 283 14.30 -13.63 11.08
CA ARG A 283 13.45 -14.27 10.06
C ARG A 283 12.04 -13.72 10.13
N ASN A 284 11.47 -13.48 8.96
CA ASN A 284 10.06 -13.12 8.84
C ASN A 284 9.20 -14.13 9.63
N PRO A 285 8.26 -13.67 10.48
CA PRO A 285 7.34 -14.54 11.20
C PRO A 285 6.55 -15.53 10.31
N GLY A 286 6.48 -15.28 9.00
CA GLY A 286 5.93 -16.19 7.99
C GLY A 286 6.91 -17.25 7.45
N ALA A 287 8.15 -17.34 7.94
CA ALA A 287 9.12 -18.34 7.52
C ALA A 287 8.64 -19.76 7.80
N ASP A 288 9.02 -20.71 6.94
CA ASP A 288 8.64 -22.13 7.06
C ASP A 288 9.06 -22.67 8.44
N PRO A 289 8.10 -23.10 9.28
CA PRO A 289 8.40 -23.68 10.59
C PRO A 289 9.35 -24.89 10.52
N LYS A 290 9.47 -25.58 9.38
CA LYS A 290 10.49 -26.64 9.19
C LYS A 290 11.91 -26.09 9.30
N GLN A 291 12.15 -24.89 8.79
CA GLN A 291 13.45 -24.27 8.83
C GLN A 291 13.82 -23.84 10.26
N TRP A 292 12.86 -23.31 11.03
CA TRP A 292 13.08 -23.04 12.46
C TRP A 292 13.44 -24.31 13.22
N LEU A 293 12.87 -25.46 12.88
CA LEU A 293 13.22 -26.74 13.48
C LEU A 293 14.67 -27.14 13.20
N VAL A 294 15.17 -26.90 11.98
CA VAL A 294 16.58 -27.12 11.61
C VAL A 294 17.49 -26.20 12.44
N ASP A 295 17.15 -24.92 12.52
CA ASP A 295 17.95 -23.93 13.23
C ASP A 295 18.00 -24.24 14.75
N ILE A 296 16.87 -24.61 15.37
CA ILE A 296 16.84 -24.98 16.79
C ILE A 296 17.60 -26.29 17.05
N ARG A 297 17.61 -27.24 16.11
CA ARG A 297 18.45 -28.46 16.23
C ARG A 297 19.93 -28.11 16.15
N SER A 298 20.32 -27.16 15.32
CA SER A 298 21.68 -26.63 15.26
C SER A 298 22.05 -25.90 16.55
N LEU A 299 21.16 -25.06 17.07
CA LEU A 299 21.33 -24.36 18.34
C LEU A 299 21.54 -25.34 19.50
N LYS A 300 20.77 -26.43 19.56
CA LYS A 300 20.93 -27.50 20.56
C LYS A 300 22.34 -28.11 20.58
N LYS A 301 23.04 -28.15 19.44
CA LYS A 301 24.42 -28.66 19.36
C LYS A 301 25.45 -27.64 19.89
N LEU A 302 25.12 -26.35 19.83
CA LEU A 302 26.00 -25.25 20.21
C LEU A 302 25.86 -24.85 21.68
N LEU A 303 24.69 -25.07 22.30
CA LEU A 303 24.43 -24.67 23.69
C LEU A 303 25.09 -25.62 24.71
N PRO A 304 25.52 -25.11 25.87
CA PRO A 304 25.97 -25.93 26.99
C PRO A 304 24.90 -26.95 27.42
N ARG A 305 25.32 -28.15 27.86
CA ARG A 305 24.41 -29.24 28.27
C ARG A 305 23.85 -29.08 29.68
N THR A 306 23.65 -27.85 30.16
CA THR A 306 23.04 -27.57 31.47
C THR A 306 21.55 -27.87 31.47
N ALA A 307 20.96 -28.05 32.66
CA ALA A 307 19.52 -28.29 32.80
C ALA A 307 18.68 -27.13 32.25
N ASP A 308 19.12 -25.88 32.48
CA ASP A 308 18.44 -24.67 32.03
C ASP A 308 18.31 -24.61 30.49
N PHE A 309 19.43 -24.70 29.76
CA PHE A 309 19.42 -24.69 28.29
C PHE A 309 18.65 -25.88 27.71
N LYS A 310 18.70 -27.06 28.35
CA LYS A 310 17.88 -28.21 27.93
C LYS A 310 16.38 -27.93 28.06
N ASN A 311 15.95 -27.24 29.12
CA ASN A 311 14.57 -26.86 29.33
C ASN A 311 14.12 -25.79 28.33
N GLN A 312 14.94 -24.76 28.10
CA GLN A 312 14.66 -23.70 27.12
C GLN A 312 14.57 -24.25 25.69
N ILE A 313 15.47 -25.15 25.28
CA ILE A 313 15.39 -25.83 23.98
C ILE A 313 14.15 -26.73 23.89
N ARG A 314 13.79 -27.43 24.97
CA ARG A 314 12.56 -28.24 25.00
C ARG A 314 11.33 -27.36 24.79
N LEU A 315 11.28 -26.20 25.45
CA LEU A 315 10.21 -25.22 25.30
C LEU A 315 10.14 -24.67 23.86
N LEU A 316 11.27 -24.25 23.26
CA LEU A 316 11.31 -23.81 21.86
C LEU A 316 10.83 -24.90 20.89
N LEU A 317 11.24 -26.15 21.10
CA LEU A 317 10.78 -27.27 20.27
C LEU A 317 9.28 -27.56 20.46
N GLN A 318 8.73 -27.36 21.66
CA GLN A 318 7.29 -27.42 21.89
C GLN A 318 6.57 -26.29 21.16
N ILE A 319 7.04 -25.05 21.29
CA ILE A 319 6.48 -23.88 20.59
C ILE A 319 6.51 -24.08 19.06
N ILE A 320 7.64 -24.50 18.49
CA ILE A 320 7.75 -24.78 17.05
C ILE A 320 6.81 -25.90 16.64
N LYS A 321 6.68 -26.97 17.44
CA LYS A 321 5.69 -28.02 17.16
C LYS A 321 4.28 -27.43 17.14
N HIS A 322 3.91 -26.57 18.08
CA HIS A 322 2.61 -25.90 18.08
C HIS A 322 2.39 -24.99 16.88
N LEU A 323 3.44 -24.30 16.41
CA LEU A 323 3.39 -23.49 15.19
C LEU A 323 3.35 -24.34 13.90
N GLN A 324 3.99 -25.52 13.91
CA GLN A 324 4.00 -26.49 12.80
C GLN A 324 2.69 -27.25 12.67
N PHE A 325 2.08 -27.60 13.81
CA PHE A 325 0.82 -28.32 13.80
C PHE A 325 -0.28 -27.37 13.34
N SER A 326 -0.61 -27.52 12.06
CA SER A 326 -1.72 -26.90 11.36
C SER A 326 -2.99 -26.91 12.21
N ASP A 327 -3.88 -25.97 11.90
CA ASP A 327 -5.20 -25.76 12.50
C ASP A 327 -5.97 -27.08 12.83
N SER A 328 -5.66 -28.19 12.15
CA SER A 328 -6.16 -29.55 12.36
C SER A 328 -6.11 -30.13 13.78
N LYS A 329 -5.16 -29.74 14.65
CA LYS A 329 -5.12 -30.27 16.03
C LYS A 329 -6.05 -29.57 17.00
N PHE A 330 -6.42 -28.33 16.70
CA PHE A 330 -7.36 -27.55 17.49
C PHE A 330 -8.80 -27.73 17.00
N LEU A 331 -8.94 -28.06 15.73
CA LEU A 331 -10.20 -28.27 15.07
C LEU A 331 -10.61 -29.74 15.09
N GLN A 332 -11.74 -30.04 15.72
CA GLN A 332 -12.40 -31.33 15.57
C GLN A 332 -13.39 -31.30 14.40
N ILE A 333 -13.54 -32.42 13.71
CA ILE A 333 -14.64 -32.60 12.75
C ILE A 333 -15.93 -32.76 13.54
N VAL A 334 -16.88 -31.86 13.33
CA VAL A 334 -18.16 -31.89 14.04
C VAL A 334 -19.14 -32.79 13.29
N LYS A 335 -19.68 -33.80 13.98
CA LYS A 335 -20.70 -34.70 13.43
C LYS A 335 -22.08 -34.08 13.67
N GLY A 336 -22.79 -33.75 12.59
CA GLY A 336 -24.16 -33.21 12.65
C GLY A 336 -24.31 -31.75 12.23
N HIS A 337 -23.21 -30.99 12.17
CA HIS A 337 -23.21 -29.59 11.71
C HIS A 337 -22.78 -29.46 10.23
N ASN A 338 -22.44 -30.59 9.62
CA ASN A 338 -21.96 -30.69 8.24
C ASN A 338 -23.13 -30.70 7.24
N SER A 339 -23.90 -29.61 7.19
CA SER A 339 -24.83 -29.39 6.08
C SER A 339 -24.03 -29.00 4.83
N ARG A 340 -24.28 -29.67 3.69
CA ARG A 340 -23.56 -29.39 2.43
C ARG A 340 -23.92 -28.04 1.82
N ARG A 341 -24.98 -27.38 2.32
CA ARG A 341 -25.53 -26.14 1.77
C ARG A 341 -26.01 -25.24 2.90
N MET A 342 -25.31 -24.13 3.08
CA MET A 342 -25.86 -22.96 3.75
C MET A 342 -26.88 -22.32 2.79
N MET A 343 -28.05 -21.94 3.28
CA MET A 343 -29.07 -21.33 2.42
C MET A 343 -28.63 -19.94 1.94
N CYS A 344 -28.92 -19.64 0.68
CA CYS A 344 -29.03 -18.26 0.21
C CYS A 344 -30.51 -17.92 0.07
N MET A 345 -30.87 -16.66 0.35
CA MET A 345 -32.14 -16.11 -0.13
C MET A 345 -32.27 -16.37 -1.64
N ASN A 346 -33.47 -16.74 -2.11
CA ASN A 346 -33.74 -16.64 -3.55
C ASN A 346 -33.61 -15.17 -4.00
N SER A 347 -33.48 -14.92 -5.30
CA SER A 347 -33.33 -13.56 -5.87
C SER A 347 -34.47 -12.58 -5.51
N LEU A 348 -35.57 -13.10 -4.96
CA LEU A 348 -36.75 -12.35 -4.54
C LEU A 348 -36.81 -12.09 -3.03
N GLY A 349 -35.87 -12.63 -2.24
CA GLY A 349 -35.87 -12.49 -0.77
C GLY A 349 -36.99 -13.25 -0.05
N THR A 350 -37.73 -14.13 -0.72
CA THR A 350 -39.02 -14.65 -0.24
C THR A 350 -39.01 -16.08 0.29
N LYS A 351 -38.00 -16.92 -0.02
CA LYS A 351 -37.99 -18.31 0.48
C LYS A 351 -36.60 -18.83 0.82
N VAL A 352 -36.54 -19.44 1.99
CA VAL A 352 -35.37 -19.97 2.71
C VAL A 352 -35.61 -21.48 2.88
N ILE A 353 -34.82 -22.36 2.24
CA ILE A 353 -35.00 -23.84 2.31
C ILE A 353 -34.26 -24.44 3.52
N TYR A 354 -34.93 -24.51 4.67
CA TYR A 354 -34.52 -25.08 5.96
C TYR A 354 -33.06 -25.55 6.13
N ASN A 355 -32.29 -24.84 6.96
CA ASN A 355 -31.11 -25.43 7.61
C ASN A 355 -31.58 -26.31 8.77
N LYS A 356 -31.12 -27.56 8.82
CA LYS A 356 -31.49 -28.54 9.86
C LYS A 356 -30.47 -28.66 11.00
N SER A 357 -29.51 -27.75 11.10
CA SER A 357 -28.45 -27.79 12.12
C SER A 357 -28.67 -26.72 13.17
N VAL A 358 -29.89 -26.65 13.70
CA VAL A 358 -30.24 -25.86 14.87
C VAL A 358 -29.94 -26.71 16.11
N HIS A 359 -29.21 -26.15 17.07
CA HIS A 359 -28.93 -26.82 18.33
C HIS A 359 -28.80 -25.81 19.48
N PRO A 360 -29.02 -26.24 20.74
CA PRO A 360 -28.82 -25.37 21.89
C PRO A 360 -27.33 -25.08 22.11
N ILE A 361 -27.04 -23.91 22.69
CA ILE A 361 -25.73 -23.55 23.20
C ILE A 361 -25.81 -23.12 24.66
N GLU A 362 -24.76 -23.42 25.42
CA GLU A 362 -24.59 -22.93 26.78
C GLU A 362 -23.62 -21.75 26.78
N MET A 363 -24.11 -20.59 27.21
CA MET A 363 -23.34 -19.35 27.30
C MET A 363 -22.56 -19.30 28.61
N VAL A 364 -21.29 -18.93 28.53
CA VAL A 364 -20.48 -18.65 29.73
C VAL A 364 -20.95 -17.35 30.37
N LYS A 365 -21.13 -17.38 31.69
CA LYS A 365 -21.57 -16.22 32.49
C LYS A 365 -20.60 -15.05 32.28
N ASP A 366 -21.16 -13.85 32.18
CA ASP A 366 -20.44 -12.58 32.06
C ASP A 366 -19.57 -12.41 30.78
N SER A 367 -19.61 -13.36 29.84
CA SER A 367 -18.86 -13.28 28.59
C SER A 367 -19.32 -12.12 27.70
N LEU A 368 -18.39 -11.56 26.91
CA LEU A 368 -18.70 -10.48 25.97
C LEU A 368 -19.80 -10.89 24.98
N THR A 369 -19.79 -12.13 24.50
CA THR A 369 -20.85 -12.64 23.61
C THR A 369 -22.21 -12.62 24.28
N LYS A 370 -22.32 -13.00 25.58
CA LYS A 370 -23.58 -12.93 26.34
C LYS A 370 -24.09 -11.49 26.43
N GLN A 371 -23.21 -10.54 26.79
CA GLN A 371 -23.55 -9.12 26.86
C GLN A 371 -24.05 -8.56 25.51
N LEU A 372 -23.48 -9.04 24.40
CA LEU A 372 -23.91 -8.66 23.05
C LEU A 372 -25.27 -9.23 22.67
N MET A 373 -25.66 -10.39 23.22
CA MET A 373 -26.95 -11.03 22.92
C MET A 373 -28.09 -10.55 23.84
N GLU A 374 -27.80 -10.26 25.11
CA GLU A 374 -28.82 -9.91 26.13
C GLU A 374 -29.58 -8.63 25.83
N SER A 375 -30.88 -8.71 25.52
CA SER A 375 -31.62 -7.51 25.16
C SER A 375 -31.76 -6.52 26.33
N THR A 376 -31.57 -5.25 26.05
CA THR A 376 -31.72 -4.14 27.01
C THR A 376 -33.04 -3.48 26.68
N LYS A 377 -34.08 -3.68 27.50
CA LYS A 377 -35.35 -2.97 27.35
C LYS A 377 -35.35 -1.80 28.32
N VAL A 378 -35.65 -0.59 27.83
CA VAL A 378 -35.94 0.53 28.74
C VAL A 378 -37.43 0.48 29.04
N GLN A 379 -37.80 0.12 30.27
CA GLN A 379 -39.17 0.18 30.75
C GLN A 379 -39.27 1.29 31.78
N GLN A 380 -40.10 2.31 31.52
CA GLN A 380 -40.34 3.45 32.43
C GLN A 380 -39.04 4.17 32.86
N GLY A 381 -38.11 4.39 31.93
CA GLY A 381 -36.82 5.05 32.23
C GLY A 381 -35.81 4.18 32.97
N LYS A 382 -36.17 2.96 33.40
CA LYS A 382 -35.24 1.97 33.94
C LYS A 382 -34.79 1.01 32.83
N VAL A 383 -33.48 0.78 32.78
CA VAL A 383 -32.87 -0.23 31.94
C VAL A 383 -33.13 -1.61 32.56
N VAL A 384 -34.08 -2.35 32.01
CA VAL A 384 -34.37 -3.74 32.36
C VAL A 384 -33.64 -4.64 31.36
N MET A 385 -32.64 -5.37 31.83
CA MET A 385 -32.03 -6.43 31.04
C MET A 385 -33.04 -7.58 30.97
N THR A 386 -33.45 -7.96 29.75
CA THR A 386 -34.22 -9.20 29.58
C THR A 386 -33.18 -10.31 29.57
N GLU A 387 -33.04 -11.00 30.69
CA GLU A 387 -32.15 -12.14 30.80
C GLU A 387 -32.65 -13.21 29.81
N ILE A 388 -31.79 -13.57 28.87
CA ILE A 388 -32.02 -14.73 28.02
C ILE A 388 -31.69 -15.92 28.90
N ASP A 389 -32.64 -16.82 29.15
CA ASP A 389 -32.30 -18.10 29.78
C ASP A 389 -31.30 -18.79 28.85
N PRO A 390 -30.05 -19.02 29.29
CA PRO A 390 -29.04 -19.65 28.44
C PRO A 390 -29.47 -21.02 27.90
N LYS A 391 -30.42 -21.68 28.56
CA LYS A 391 -30.92 -23.01 28.17
C LYS A 391 -31.84 -23.00 26.96
N ASP A 392 -32.40 -21.84 26.63
CA ASP A 392 -33.39 -21.69 25.56
C ASP A 392 -32.78 -21.12 24.27
N LEU A 393 -31.46 -20.91 24.24
CA LEU A 393 -30.82 -20.31 23.08
C LEU A 393 -30.42 -21.36 22.05
N GLU A 394 -31.21 -21.43 20.98
CA GLU A 394 -30.87 -22.22 19.81
C GLU A 394 -30.14 -21.39 18.75
N VAL A 395 -29.11 -21.98 18.13
CA VAL A 395 -28.32 -21.33 17.07
C VAL A 395 -28.23 -22.18 15.82
N ASN A 396 -28.12 -21.52 14.67
CA ASN A 396 -27.97 -22.17 13.37
C ASN A 396 -26.48 -22.35 13.04
N SER A 397 -25.95 -23.52 13.35
CA SER A 397 -24.54 -23.85 13.19
C SER A 397 -24.32 -24.74 11.97
N VAL A 398 -23.70 -24.16 10.93
CA VAL A 398 -23.31 -24.89 9.71
C VAL A 398 -21.82 -24.78 9.50
N HIS A 399 -21.11 -25.77 10.02
CA HIS A 399 -19.66 -25.86 9.90
C HIS A 399 -19.21 -27.32 9.95
N TRP A 400 -18.10 -27.60 9.27
CA TRP A 400 -17.53 -28.95 9.22
C TRP A 400 -16.42 -29.16 10.25
N ARG A 401 -15.97 -28.08 10.91
CA ARG A 401 -14.94 -28.04 11.93
C ARG A 401 -15.31 -27.05 13.02
N ALA A 402 -14.93 -27.33 14.26
CA ALA A 402 -15.04 -26.43 15.40
C ALA A 402 -13.87 -26.63 16.35
N VAL A 403 -13.62 -25.65 17.21
CA VAL A 403 -12.61 -25.77 18.26
C VAL A 403 -13.15 -26.69 19.36
N SER A 404 -12.38 -27.70 19.77
CA SER A 404 -12.81 -28.68 20.77
C SER A 404 -12.30 -28.36 22.17
N LEU A 405 -13.17 -28.44 23.20
CA LEU A 405 -12.80 -28.36 24.62
C LEU A 405 -11.78 -29.42 25.08
N SER A 406 -11.69 -30.56 24.39
CA SER A 406 -10.74 -31.61 24.75
C SER A 406 -9.28 -31.18 24.59
N ASN A 407 -9.02 -30.01 23.99
CA ASN A 407 -7.70 -29.41 24.01
C ASN A 407 -7.38 -28.86 25.40
N ARG A 408 -6.34 -29.40 26.04
CA ARG A 408 -5.81 -28.99 27.36
C ARG A 408 -5.38 -27.51 27.47
N TYR A 409 -5.58 -26.72 26.41
CA TYR A 409 -5.23 -25.31 26.30
C TYR A 409 -6.41 -24.36 26.54
N LEU A 410 -7.56 -24.86 27.00
CA LEU A 410 -8.82 -24.13 27.09
C LEU A 410 -9.26 -23.78 28.52
N GLY A 411 -8.30 -23.59 29.44
CA GLY A 411 -8.58 -23.08 30.78
C GLY A 411 -8.68 -21.54 30.82
N PRO A 412 -8.83 -20.93 32.02
CA PRO A 412 -8.74 -19.46 32.21
C PRO A 412 -7.41 -18.85 31.72
N ASN A 413 -6.43 -19.69 31.37
CA ASN A 413 -5.15 -19.31 30.77
C ASN A 413 -5.10 -19.63 29.27
N CYS A 414 -6.21 -19.52 28.55
CA CYS A 414 -6.21 -19.74 27.12
C CYS A 414 -5.20 -18.76 26.47
N PRO A 415 -4.24 -19.25 25.66
CA PRO A 415 -3.22 -18.37 25.09
C PRO A 415 -3.89 -17.28 24.27
N GLY A 416 -3.53 -16.02 24.55
CA GLY A 416 -4.02 -14.86 23.81
C GLY A 416 -5.14 -14.10 24.46
N GLY A 417 -5.37 -14.35 25.76
CA GLY A 417 -6.49 -13.77 26.50
C GLY A 417 -7.80 -14.02 25.78
N VAL A 418 -7.93 -15.23 25.22
CA VAL A 418 -9.15 -15.71 24.59
C VAL A 418 -9.99 -16.38 25.66
N GLU A 419 -11.24 -15.98 25.76
CA GLU A 419 -12.20 -16.53 26.72
C GLU A 419 -13.26 -17.29 25.93
N VAL A 420 -13.54 -18.53 26.33
CA VAL A 420 -14.66 -19.28 25.80
C VAL A 420 -15.94 -18.58 26.23
N SER A 421 -16.84 -18.30 25.29
CA SER A 421 -18.08 -17.56 25.54
C SER A 421 -19.33 -18.41 25.36
N ALA A 422 -19.26 -19.47 24.55
CA ALA A 422 -20.36 -20.41 24.37
C ALA A 422 -19.86 -21.80 23.98
N ILE A 423 -20.56 -22.84 24.42
CA ILE A 423 -20.27 -24.24 24.10
C ILE A 423 -21.53 -24.97 23.64
N ALA A 424 -21.40 -25.94 22.75
CA ALA A 424 -22.49 -26.86 22.41
C ALA A 424 -22.53 -28.00 23.46
N PRO A 425 -23.59 -28.13 24.27
CA PRO A 425 -23.62 -29.09 25.38
C PRO A 425 -23.47 -30.56 24.94
N LYS A 426 -23.95 -30.87 23.72
CA LYS A 426 -24.00 -32.24 23.20
C LYS A 426 -22.63 -32.82 22.86
N ASP A 427 -21.71 -32.00 22.36
CA ASP A 427 -20.42 -32.47 21.85
C ASP A 427 -19.21 -31.69 22.39
N GLY A 428 -19.44 -30.68 23.24
CA GLY A 428 -18.41 -29.85 23.83
C GLY A 428 -17.65 -28.98 22.83
N CYS A 429 -18.20 -28.75 21.64
CA CYS A 429 -17.64 -27.78 20.70
C CYS A 429 -17.70 -26.38 21.30
N ILE A 430 -16.62 -25.60 21.14
CA ILE A 430 -16.67 -24.17 21.38
C ILE A 430 -17.44 -23.54 20.22
N GLU A 431 -18.56 -22.92 20.56
CA GLU A 431 -19.43 -22.23 19.62
C GLU A 431 -19.14 -20.73 19.60
N SER A 432 -18.62 -20.16 20.69
CA SER A 432 -18.17 -18.77 20.71
C SER A 432 -16.98 -18.53 21.62
N PHE A 433 -16.21 -17.51 21.28
CA PHE A 433 -15.14 -16.98 22.10
C PHE A 433 -15.04 -15.46 21.97
N SER A 434 -14.37 -14.84 22.93
CA SER A 434 -14.07 -13.43 22.91
C SER A 434 -12.64 -13.14 23.36
N SER A 435 -12.11 -11.98 22.99
CA SER A 435 -10.89 -11.43 23.58
C SER A 435 -11.01 -9.92 23.68
N THR A 436 -10.41 -9.35 24.71
CA THR A 436 -10.29 -7.89 24.90
C THR A 436 -8.83 -7.42 24.80
N LEU A 437 -7.89 -8.33 24.50
CA LEU A 437 -6.47 -7.99 24.39
C LEU A 437 -6.20 -7.15 23.14
N GLY A 438 -5.99 -5.86 23.35
CA GLY A 438 -5.69 -4.87 22.31
C GLY A 438 -6.94 -4.33 21.60
N CYS A 439 -7.89 -5.19 21.24
CA CYS A 439 -9.20 -4.81 20.73
C CYS A 439 -10.31 -5.80 21.12
N PRO A 440 -11.59 -5.38 21.09
CA PRO A 440 -12.70 -6.32 21.19
C PRO A 440 -12.71 -7.28 20.01
N ILE A 441 -12.68 -8.56 20.31
CA ILE A 441 -12.75 -9.65 19.34
C ILE A 441 -13.86 -10.59 19.77
N VAL A 442 -14.71 -10.98 18.83
CA VAL A 442 -15.72 -12.01 19.03
C VAL A 442 -15.66 -12.97 17.86
N GLY A 443 -15.62 -14.27 18.16
CA GLY A 443 -15.80 -15.33 17.19
C GLY A 443 -17.05 -16.13 17.54
N VAL A 444 -17.90 -16.39 16.55
CA VAL A 444 -19.04 -17.30 16.65
C VAL A 444 -18.98 -18.35 15.57
N GLN A 445 -19.37 -19.57 15.87
CA GLN A 445 -19.30 -20.71 14.96
C GLN A 445 -20.64 -20.94 14.24
N TRP A 446 -21.73 -20.36 14.76
CA TRP A 446 -23.03 -20.24 14.10
C TRP A 446 -23.12 -19.04 13.16
N HIS A 447 -24.23 -18.96 12.43
CA HIS A 447 -24.55 -17.88 11.50
C HIS A 447 -25.60 -16.92 12.09
N PRO A 448 -25.21 -15.90 12.87
CA PRO A 448 -26.14 -14.90 13.39
C PRO A 448 -26.83 -14.07 12.29
N GLU A 449 -26.28 -14.09 11.08
CA GLU A 449 -26.82 -13.45 9.89
C GLU A 449 -27.90 -14.29 9.18
N ALA A 450 -27.91 -15.62 9.38
CA ALA A 450 -28.82 -16.51 8.67
C ALA A 450 -30.26 -16.41 9.19
N THR A 451 -31.25 -16.55 8.29
CA THR A 451 -32.67 -16.59 8.64
C THR A 451 -33.20 -18.02 8.91
N ASN A 452 -34.02 -18.16 9.95
CA ASN A 452 -34.83 -19.32 10.29
C ASN A 452 -36.31 -18.91 10.13
N HIS A 453 -37.21 -19.90 10.18
CA HIS A 453 -38.65 -19.66 10.00
C HIS A 453 -39.27 -18.85 11.15
N ASP A 454 -38.70 -18.93 12.36
CA ASP A 454 -39.13 -18.11 13.50
C ASP A 454 -38.25 -16.86 13.63
N GLU A 455 -38.82 -15.70 13.31
CA GLU A 455 -38.12 -14.41 13.35
C GLU A 455 -37.81 -13.94 14.78
N GLN A 456 -38.55 -14.43 15.79
CA GLN A 456 -38.38 -13.96 17.17
C GLN A 456 -37.09 -14.45 17.81
N GLU A 457 -36.77 -15.74 17.69
CA GLU A 457 -35.55 -16.34 18.25
C GLU A 457 -34.28 -15.75 17.61
N GLN A 458 -34.36 -15.37 16.35
CA GLN A 458 -33.23 -14.82 15.61
C GLN A 458 -32.93 -13.37 15.89
N LYS A 459 -33.89 -12.66 16.49
CA LYS A 459 -33.70 -11.26 16.86
C LYS A 459 -32.49 -11.11 17.78
N PHE A 460 -32.25 -12.05 18.69
CA PHE A 460 -31.10 -12.04 19.61
C PHE A 460 -29.77 -12.30 18.88
N ASN A 461 -29.76 -13.25 17.96
CA ASN A 461 -28.59 -13.56 17.13
C ASN A 461 -28.15 -12.34 16.28
N ARG A 462 -29.11 -11.66 15.64
CA ARG A 462 -28.84 -10.44 14.86
C ARG A 462 -28.45 -9.25 15.72
N LEU A 463 -28.99 -9.17 16.94
CA LEU A 463 -28.68 -8.11 17.89
C LEU A 463 -27.20 -8.10 18.25
N MET A 464 -26.57 -9.27 18.29
CA MET A 464 -25.14 -9.42 18.54
C MET A 464 -24.29 -8.68 17.50
N ILE A 465 -24.52 -8.94 16.21
CA ILE A 465 -23.82 -8.23 15.11
C ILE A 465 -24.08 -6.73 15.26
N LYS A 466 -25.36 -6.33 15.37
CA LYS A 466 -25.75 -4.92 15.46
C LYS A 466 -25.07 -4.20 16.62
N ARG A 467 -25.00 -4.82 17.79
CA ARG A 467 -24.39 -4.22 18.99
C ARG A 467 -22.88 -4.23 18.94
N PHE A 468 -22.25 -5.31 18.51
CA PHE A 468 -20.80 -5.36 18.37
C PHE A 468 -20.33 -4.25 17.44
N VAL A 469 -20.95 -4.19 16.25
CA VAL A 469 -20.68 -3.20 15.22
C VAL A 469 -20.93 -1.77 15.74
N LYS A 470 -22.03 -1.54 16.47
CA LYS A 470 -22.34 -0.23 17.06
C LYS A 470 -21.37 0.14 18.18
N GLN A 471 -21.24 -0.67 19.22
CA GLN A 471 -20.46 -0.34 20.42
C GLN A 471 -18.96 -0.33 20.13
N CYS A 472 -18.43 -1.44 19.60
CA CYS A 472 -17.00 -1.55 19.37
C CYS A 472 -16.54 -0.64 18.22
N GLY A 473 -17.35 -0.53 17.16
CA GLY A 473 -17.07 0.38 16.05
C GLY A 473 -17.04 1.84 16.48
N GLN A 474 -18.02 2.29 17.29
CA GLN A 474 -18.05 3.66 17.80
C GLN A 474 -16.84 3.96 18.69
N SER A 475 -16.53 3.07 19.64
CA SER A 475 -15.38 3.23 20.53
C SER A 475 -14.07 3.32 19.75
N PHE A 476 -13.89 2.50 18.71
CA PHE A 476 -12.71 2.56 17.87
C PHE A 476 -12.62 3.88 17.06
N SER A 477 -13.72 4.31 16.44
CA SER A 477 -13.76 5.58 15.72
C SER A 477 -13.45 6.77 16.63
N LEU A 478 -13.97 6.78 17.86
CA LEU A 478 -13.68 7.81 18.86
C LEU A 478 -12.20 7.77 19.26
N LYS A 479 -11.65 6.60 19.57
CA LYS A 479 -10.22 6.42 19.87
C LYS A 479 -9.35 6.98 18.74
N ARG A 480 -9.66 6.68 17.48
CA ARG A 480 -8.90 7.22 16.34
C ARG A 480 -9.02 8.73 16.22
N SER A 481 -10.22 9.29 16.41
CA SER A 481 -10.43 10.73 16.35
C SER A 481 -9.60 11.44 17.43
N LEU A 482 -9.58 10.89 18.65
CA LEU A 482 -8.75 11.38 19.75
C LEU A 482 -7.25 11.30 19.40
N LEU A 483 -6.77 10.14 18.91
CA LEU A 483 -5.36 9.97 18.54
C LEU A 483 -4.90 10.93 17.43
N LYS A 484 -5.79 11.34 16.53
CA LYS A 484 -5.49 12.34 15.48
C LYS A 484 -5.37 13.77 16.05
N GLN A 485 -5.98 14.04 17.19
CA GLN A 485 -5.90 15.35 17.85
C GLN A 485 -4.62 15.50 18.70
N ILE A 486 -4.00 14.38 19.10
CA ILE A 486 -2.74 14.42 19.84
C ILE A 486 -1.61 14.85 18.89
N PRO A 487 -0.89 15.96 19.18
CA PRO A 487 0.21 16.41 18.34
C PRO A 487 1.27 15.32 18.18
N LYS A 488 1.80 15.15 16.96
CA LYS A 488 2.83 14.15 16.67
C LYS A 488 4.09 14.30 17.53
N GLN A 489 4.32 15.47 18.13
CA GLN A 489 5.47 15.79 18.98
C GLN A 489 5.44 15.11 20.36
N VAL A 490 4.32 14.48 20.73
CA VAL A 490 4.16 13.81 22.03
C VAL A 490 4.54 12.32 21.97
N TYR A 491 4.74 11.77 20.77
CA TYR A 491 5.20 10.38 20.54
C TYR A 491 6.66 10.38 20.12
#